data_AF-A0A077XQB0-F1
#
_entry.id   AF-A0A077XQB0-F1
#
_cell.length_a   1.000
_cell.length_b   1.000
_cell.length_c   1.000
_cell.angle_alpha   90.00
_cell.angle_beta   90.00
_cell.angle_gamma   90.00
#
_symmetry.space_group_name_H-M   'P 1'
#
loop_
_entity.id
_entity.type
_entity.pdbx_description
1 polymer ?
#
loop_
_entity_poly.entity_id
_entity_poly.type
_entity_poly.pdbx_seq_one_letter_code
_entity_poly.pdbx_strand_id
1 'polypeptide(L)'
;MTVHNNNLLGSTSIDNFLSIKSLLNHLGFRPIETNERESFYSNIFLGSKFVPKSFRLDHTLDAWFDKSLGKGGNIIDFARKYWPDLTLSEIEEKLSAFSTLTEYHYMFPVKDKPRRKRKPTKLPHYQVDRIRKLGLTDEISDFLLESGLWQFADSNLVEVHYYFIDQKGKRRDFCAAGWPNENGGWEVYAKNFKSCIGPKGMSIFHASTRSIIIFQEFTDYLKNRDKLHALYSSILVLNSPNFLTAALNRVRNFEEVTFYFDEKREGYNDTRICVEEKLSNCKIIPLKIPK
;
A
#
# COMPACT_ATOMS: atom_id res chain seq x y z
N MET A 1 -48.18 -2.88 -36.10
CA MET A 1 -49.00 -2.69 -34.88
C MET A 1 -48.10 -2.88 -33.69
N THR A 2 -48.38 -2.14 -32.61
CA THR A 2 -47.70 -2.11 -31.29
C THR A 2 -46.24 -1.59 -31.35
N VAL A 3 -45.78 -0.61 -30.55
CA VAL A 3 -46.18 -0.14 -29.22
C VAL A 3 -45.88 1.37 -29.09
N HIS A 4 -46.84 2.17 -28.62
CA HIS A 4 -46.61 3.45 -27.96
C HIS A 4 -45.94 3.21 -26.60
N ASN A 5 -44.99 4.07 -26.20
CA ASN A 5 -44.99 4.47 -24.80
C ASN A 5 -44.46 5.89 -24.60
N ASN A 6 -45.34 6.67 -23.96
CA ASN A 6 -45.10 7.96 -23.35
C ASN A 6 -43.96 7.87 -22.32
N ASN A 7 -43.19 8.94 -22.15
CA ASN A 7 -43.28 9.74 -20.93
C ASN A 7 -42.19 10.83 -20.81
N LEU A 8 -42.67 11.98 -20.28
CA LEU A 8 -42.03 12.86 -19.32
C LEU A 8 -40.92 13.82 -19.81
N LEU A 9 -41.38 15.03 -20.13
CA LEU A 9 -40.95 16.30 -19.54
C LEU A 9 -39.57 16.35 -18.85
N GLY A 10 -38.71 17.19 -19.41
CA GLY A 10 -37.96 18.16 -18.62
C GLY A 10 -36.60 17.73 -18.07
N SER A 11 -35.56 17.82 -18.91
CA SER A 11 -34.25 18.28 -18.44
C SER A 11 -33.57 19.03 -19.57
N THR A 12 -33.85 20.33 -19.68
CA THR A 12 -33.08 21.23 -20.53
C THR A 12 -31.63 21.24 -20.07
N SER A 13 -30.76 20.88 -20.99
CA SER A 13 -29.32 20.71 -20.87
C SER A 13 -28.65 22.00 -20.39
N ILE A 14 -28.09 21.99 -19.18
CA ILE A 14 -27.11 22.98 -18.72
C ILE A 14 -25.72 22.40 -18.99
N ASP A 15 -25.40 22.19 -20.28
CA ASP A 15 -24.03 21.94 -20.74
C ASP A 15 -23.44 23.26 -21.26
N ASN A 16 -23.52 24.32 -20.45
CA ASN A 16 -22.81 25.57 -20.71
C ASN A 16 -21.49 25.56 -19.93
N PHE A 17 -20.40 25.63 -20.69
CA PHE A 17 -18.97 25.49 -20.36
C PHE A 17 -18.42 26.44 -19.25
N LEU A 18 -19.02 26.46 -18.06
CA LEU A 18 -18.47 27.20 -16.93
C LEU A 18 -17.65 26.28 -16.04
N SER A 19 -16.33 26.34 -16.17
CA SER A 19 -15.41 25.65 -15.26
C SER A 19 -15.29 26.39 -13.92
N ILE A 20 -14.96 25.68 -12.84
CA ILE A 20 -14.66 26.31 -11.54
C ILE A 20 -13.49 27.28 -11.69
N LYS A 21 -12.53 26.95 -12.54
CA LYS A 21 -11.39 27.83 -12.85
C LYS A 21 -11.84 29.19 -13.37
N SER A 22 -12.79 29.19 -14.31
CA SER A 22 -13.35 30.41 -14.90
C SER A 22 -14.12 31.20 -13.85
N LEU A 23 -14.95 30.54 -13.05
CA LEU A 23 -15.73 31.16 -11.98
C LEU A 23 -14.82 31.85 -10.95
N LEU A 24 -13.77 31.18 -10.48
CA LEU A 24 -12.82 31.75 -9.53
C LEU A 24 -12.13 33.00 -10.06
N ASN A 25 -11.78 33.01 -11.34
CA ASN A 25 -11.19 34.18 -11.98
C ASN A 25 -12.17 35.36 -12.05
N HIS A 26 -13.44 35.11 -12.41
CA HIS A 26 -14.49 36.13 -12.39
C HIS A 26 -14.74 36.71 -11.01
N LEU A 27 -14.63 35.89 -9.97
CA LEU A 27 -14.72 36.33 -8.57
C LEU A 27 -13.45 37.06 -8.09
N GLY A 28 -12.43 37.20 -8.94
CA GLY A 28 -11.19 37.93 -8.65
C GLY A 28 -10.12 37.10 -7.91
N PHE A 29 -10.32 35.79 -7.73
CA PHE A 29 -9.35 34.93 -7.07
C PHE A 29 -8.17 34.62 -7.98
N ARG A 30 -6.95 34.82 -7.46
CA ARG A 30 -5.70 34.51 -8.16
C ARG A 30 -5.02 33.30 -7.53
N PRO A 31 -4.56 32.33 -8.34
CA PRO A 31 -3.81 31.19 -7.81
C PRO A 31 -2.46 31.66 -7.26
N ILE A 32 -2.08 31.11 -6.12
CA ILE A 32 -0.74 31.27 -5.52
C ILE A 32 0.28 30.42 -6.31
N GLU A 33 -0.15 29.23 -6.72
CA GLU A 33 0.63 28.27 -7.49
C GLU A 33 -0.32 27.53 -8.43
N THR A 34 0.06 27.33 -9.69
CA THR A 34 -0.69 26.49 -10.62
C THR A 34 0.28 25.71 -11.50
N ASN A 35 -0.18 24.57 -11.99
CA ASN A 35 0.47 23.74 -12.98
C ASN A 35 -0.60 23.18 -13.93
N GLU A 36 -0.19 22.38 -14.92
CA GLU A 36 -1.12 21.81 -15.92
C GLU A 36 -2.31 21.03 -15.32
N ARG A 37 -2.16 20.43 -14.13
CA ARG A 37 -3.20 19.61 -13.52
C ARG A 37 -3.98 20.34 -12.43
N GLU A 38 -3.33 21.23 -11.67
CA GLU A 38 -3.92 21.77 -10.45
C GLU A 38 -3.51 23.20 -10.16
N SER A 39 -4.43 23.95 -9.56
CA SER A 39 -4.20 25.28 -8.99
C SER A 39 -4.41 25.28 -7.48
N PHE A 40 -3.55 26.01 -6.77
CA PHE A 40 -3.64 26.27 -5.35
C PHE A 40 -3.93 27.76 -5.10
N TYR A 41 -4.93 28.03 -4.28
CA TYR A 41 -5.36 29.37 -3.88
C TYR A 41 -5.17 29.55 -2.37
N SER A 42 -5.26 30.78 -1.90
CA SER A 42 -5.51 31.03 -0.47
C SER A 42 -6.90 30.55 -0.07
N ASN A 43 -7.24 30.65 1.20
CA ASN A 43 -8.60 30.43 1.66
C ASN A 43 -9.60 31.29 0.88
N ILE A 44 -10.65 30.64 0.37
CA ILE A 44 -11.72 31.26 -0.40
C ILE A 44 -12.94 31.52 0.47
N PHE A 45 -13.24 30.60 1.41
CA PHE A 45 -14.48 30.65 2.21
C PHE A 45 -14.31 31.20 3.64
N LEU A 46 -13.09 31.18 4.17
CA LEU A 46 -12.83 31.68 5.53
C LEU A 46 -12.57 33.18 5.48
N GLY A 47 -13.32 33.96 6.27
CA GLY A 47 -13.16 35.42 6.35
C GLY A 47 -11.80 35.85 6.93
N SER A 48 -11.39 37.06 6.52
CA SER A 48 -10.28 37.96 6.94
C SER A 48 -8.86 37.40 7.16
N LYS A 49 -8.68 36.12 7.47
CA LYS A 49 -7.38 35.50 7.77
C LYS A 49 -6.80 34.84 6.52
N PHE A 50 -5.69 35.34 6.00
CA PHE A 50 -4.98 34.70 4.88
C PHE A 50 -4.35 33.36 5.30
N VAL A 51 -4.72 32.29 4.60
CA VAL A 51 -4.14 30.94 4.74
C VAL A 51 -3.66 30.49 3.35
N PRO A 52 -2.35 30.42 3.11
CA PRO A 52 -1.82 30.04 1.80
C PRO A 52 -2.06 28.55 1.50
N LYS A 53 -2.38 28.24 0.25
CA LYS A 53 -2.55 26.87 -0.28
C LYS A 53 -3.57 26.00 0.46
N SER A 54 -4.59 26.61 1.07
CA SER A 54 -5.67 25.85 1.71
C SER A 54 -6.71 25.34 0.73
N PHE A 55 -6.89 26.04 -0.40
CA PHE A 55 -7.84 25.67 -1.44
C PHE A 55 -7.10 25.14 -2.67
N ARG A 56 -7.56 23.99 -3.19
CA ARG A 56 -7.02 23.29 -4.36
C ARG A 56 -8.11 23.10 -5.40
N LEU A 57 -7.77 23.33 -6.66
CA LEU A 57 -8.60 23.07 -7.82
C LEU A 57 -7.89 22.07 -8.73
N ASP A 58 -8.56 20.97 -9.05
CA ASP A 58 -8.11 20.00 -10.06
C ASP A 58 -8.72 20.38 -11.42
N HIS A 59 -7.88 20.62 -12.42
CA HIS A 59 -8.30 21.04 -13.76
C HIS A 59 -8.86 19.89 -14.60
N THR A 60 -8.50 18.65 -14.28
CA THR A 60 -8.97 17.47 -15.02
C THR A 60 -10.33 17.00 -14.53
N LEU A 61 -10.56 17.08 -13.22
CA LEU A 61 -11.83 16.71 -12.60
C LEU A 61 -12.80 17.90 -12.48
N ASP A 62 -12.33 19.11 -12.77
CA ASP A 62 -13.01 20.39 -12.49
C ASP A 62 -13.69 20.40 -11.11
N ALA A 63 -12.91 19.99 -10.10
CA ALA A 63 -13.37 19.80 -8.74
C ALA A 63 -12.45 20.54 -7.77
N TRP A 64 -13.05 21.10 -6.72
CA TRP A 64 -12.32 21.82 -5.69
C TRP A 64 -12.25 21.07 -4.37
N PHE A 65 -11.23 21.38 -3.58
CA PHE A 65 -11.10 20.92 -2.21
C PHE A 65 -10.47 22.02 -1.34
N ASP A 66 -11.10 22.33 -0.22
CA ASP A 66 -10.59 23.22 0.81
C ASP A 66 -10.18 22.41 2.04
N LYS A 67 -8.87 22.37 2.31
CA LYS A 67 -8.28 21.64 3.43
C LYS A 67 -8.69 22.19 4.79
N SER A 68 -8.90 23.51 4.89
CA SER A 68 -9.31 24.14 6.14
C SER A 68 -10.76 23.85 6.51
N LEU A 69 -11.61 23.54 5.53
CA LEU A 69 -12.98 23.11 5.75
C LEU A 69 -13.16 21.59 5.70
N GLY A 70 -12.21 20.85 5.14
CA GLY A 70 -12.35 19.41 4.86
C GLY A 70 -13.46 19.12 3.84
N LYS A 71 -13.80 20.08 2.98
CA LYS A 71 -14.91 19.98 2.02
C LYS A 71 -14.40 20.21 0.60
N GLY A 72 -15.11 19.62 -0.36
CA GLY A 72 -14.85 19.76 -1.78
C GLY A 72 -16.05 19.34 -2.59
N GLY A 73 -16.01 19.55 -3.90
CA GLY A 73 -17.11 19.19 -4.79
C GLY A 73 -16.98 19.81 -6.17
N ASN A 74 -18.09 19.81 -6.90
CA ASN A 74 -18.21 20.41 -8.22
C ASN A 74 -18.54 21.92 -8.14
N ILE A 75 -18.84 22.54 -9.28
CA ILE A 75 -19.17 23.98 -9.36
C ILE A 75 -20.43 24.36 -8.56
N ILE A 76 -21.43 23.49 -8.48
CA ILE A 76 -22.66 23.73 -7.71
C ILE A 76 -22.35 23.67 -6.21
N ASP A 77 -21.54 22.69 -5.78
CA ASP A 77 -21.09 22.59 -4.40
C ASP A 77 -20.26 23.80 -3.98
N PHE A 78 -19.43 24.30 -4.90
CA PHE A 78 -18.71 25.56 -4.71
C PHE A 78 -19.69 26.73 -4.52
N ALA A 79 -20.62 26.92 -5.47
CA ALA A 79 -21.53 28.05 -5.49
C ALA A 79 -22.46 28.08 -4.27
N ARG A 80 -23.01 26.93 -3.86
CA ARG A 80 -23.79 26.81 -2.61
C ARG A 80 -22.99 27.22 -1.38
N LYS A 81 -21.69 26.93 -1.38
CA LYS A 81 -20.82 27.27 -0.25
C LYS A 81 -20.39 28.73 -0.26
N TYR A 82 -20.24 29.32 -1.45
CA TYR A 82 -19.81 30.69 -1.65
C TYR A 82 -20.97 31.70 -1.50
N TRP A 83 -22.19 31.33 -1.91
CA TRP A 83 -23.41 32.11 -1.75
C TRP A 83 -24.44 31.33 -0.93
N PRO A 84 -24.28 31.27 0.40
CA PRO A 84 -25.16 30.49 1.27
C PRO A 84 -26.60 31.02 1.30
N ASP A 85 -26.80 32.30 0.98
CA ASP A 85 -28.09 32.99 1.07
C ASP A 85 -28.95 32.85 -0.21
N LEU A 86 -28.42 32.22 -1.26
CA LEU A 86 -29.13 32.03 -2.54
C LEU A 86 -29.77 30.65 -2.64
N THR A 87 -30.96 30.60 -3.23
CA THR A 87 -31.63 29.35 -3.62
C THR A 87 -30.94 28.73 -4.84
N LEU A 88 -31.26 27.46 -5.10
CA LEU A 88 -30.67 26.75 -6.25
C LEU A 88 -30.97 27.39 -7.59
N SER A 89 -32.21 27.84 -7.79
CA SER A 89 -32.61 28.52 -9.03
C SER A 89 -31.84 29.83 -9.23
N GLU A 90 -31.60 30.59 -8.16
CA GLU A 90 -30.82 31.83 -8.21
C GLU A 90 -29.33 31.57 -8.46
N ILE A 91 -28.79 30.47 -7.91
CA ILE A 91 -27.41 30.03 -8.19
C ILE A 91 -27.25 29.66 -9.66
N GLU A 92 -28.19 28.89 -10.22
CA GLU A 92 -28.16 28.49 -11.62
C GLU A 92 -28.27 29.70 -12.56
N GLU A 93 -29.16 30.64 -12.26
CA GLU A 93 -29.29 31.90 -13.01
C GLU A 93 -27.99 32.70 -12.96
N LYS A 94 -27.38 32.83 -11.77
CA LYS A 94 -26.13 33.56 -11.58
C LYS A 94 -24.95 32.90 -12.29
N LEU A 95 -24.85 31.57 -12.26
CA LEU A 95 -23.84 30.82 -13.01
C LEU A 95 -24.06 30.93 -14.53
N SER A 96 -25.32 30.92 -14.98
CA SER A 96 -25.65 31.07 -16.39
C SER A 96 -25.22 32.45 -16.93
N ALA A 97 -25.37 33.50 -16.12
CA ALA A 97 -24.91 34.85 -16.44
C ALA A 97 -23.38 34.98 -16.55
N PHE A 98 -22.62 34.12 -15.85
CA PHE A 98 -21.17 34.05 -16.03
C PHE A 98 -20.77 33.26 -17.28
N SER A 99 -21.62 32.35 -17.78
CA SER A 99 -21.33 31.55 -18.97
C SER A 99 -21.41 32.33 -20.29
N THR A 100 -22.17 33.43 -20.32
CA THR A 100 -22.38 34.26 -21.53
C THR A 100 -21.26 35.26 -21.81
N LEU A 101 -20.31 35.42 -20.87
CA LEU A 101 -19.14 36.28 -21.01
C LEU A 101 -17.98 35.50 -21.66
N THR A 102 -18.16 35.11 -22.91
CA THR A 102 -17.19 34.36 -23.71
C THR A 102 -16.05 35.25 -24.22
N GLU A 103 -15.17 35.74 -23.34
CA GLU A 103 -13.84 36.22 -23.75
C GLU A 103 -12.93 36.46 -22.55
N TYR A 104 -12.34 35.38 -22.00
CA TYR A 104 -11.23 35.54 -21.06
C TYR A 104 -10.11 34.56 -21.39
N HIS A 105 -9.22 35.02 -22.27
CA HIS A 105 -7.97 34.34 -22.58
C HIS A 105 -6.90 34.71 -21.53
N TYR A 106 -6.48 33.68 -20.80
CA TYR A 106 -5.32 33.53 -19.91
C TYR A 106 -4.24 34.62 -19.92
N MET A 107 -3.99 35.28 -18.76
CA MET A 107 -2.66 35.82 -18.41
C MET A 107 -2.47 35.91 -16.89
N PHE A 108 -1.92 34.86 -16.26
CA PHE A 108 -1.12 35.05 -15.05
C PHE A 108 0.23 34.36 -15.26
N PRO A 109 1.37 35.08 -15.18
CA PRO A 109 2.68 34.46 -15.21
C PRO A 109 2.89 33.72 -13.89
N VAL A 110 2.64 32.42 -13.91
CA VAL A 110 2.85 31.56 -12.75
C VAL A 110 4.25 31.00 -12.89
N LYS A 111 5.03 31.06 -11.81
CA LYS A 111 6.37 30.47 -11.78
C LYS A 111 6.24 28.96 -11.92
N ASP A 112 6.39 28.45 -13.15
CA ASP A 112 6.55 27.03 -13.42
C ASP A 112 7.80 26.52 -12.71
N LYS A 113 7.62 25.98 -11.51
CA LYS A 113 8.69 25.20 -10.89
C LYS A 113 8.69 23.84 -11.59
N PRO A 114 9.77 23.46 -12.30
CA PRO A 114 9.85 22.14 -12.89
C PRO A 114 9.68 21.11 -11.78
N ARG A 115 8.80 20.13 -12.00
CA ARG A 115 8.62 18.99 -11.10
C ARG A 115 10.01 18.39 -10.83
N ARG A 116 10.42 18.30 -9.56
CA ARG A 116 11.49 17.37 -9.18
C ARG A 116 11.03 16.00 -9.65
N LYS A 117 11.67 15.46 -10.69
CA LYS A 117 11.43 14.08 -11.13
C LYS A 117 11.55 13.20 -9.90
N ARG A 118 10.46 12.54 -9.51
CA ARG A 118 10.51 11.49 -8.48
C ARG A 118 11.50 10.45 -9.01
N LYS A 119 12.72 10.46 -8.50
CA LYS A 119 13.65 9.37 -8.79
C LYS A 119 13.02 8.12 -8.19
N PRO A 120 12.88 7.01 -8.94
CA PRO A 120 12.46 5.77 -8.35
C PRO A 120 13.40 5.48 -7.17
N THR A 121 12.83 5.09 -6.02
CA THR A 121 13.60 4.66 -4.87
C THR A 121 14.46 3.49 -5.31
N LYS A 122 15.76 3.72 -5.55
CA LYS A 122 16.70 2.64 -5.82
C LYS A 122 16.73 1.79 -4.56
N LEU A 123 16.10 0.61 -4.61
CA LEU A 123 16.20 -0.36 -3.54
C LEU A 123 17.68 -0.73 -3.39
N PRO A 124 18.24 -0.67 -2.17
CA PRO A 124 19.63 -1.07 -1.95
C PRO A 124 19.80 -2.52 -2.41
N HIS A 125 20.75 -2.75 -3.31
CA HIS A 125 21.12 -4.09 -3.73
C HIS A 125 22.03 -4.68 -2.66
N TYR A 126 21.45 -5.47 -1.77
CA TYR A 126 22.20 -6.14 -0.71
C TYR A 126 22.95 -7.36 -1.25
N GLN A 127 24.20 -7.51 -0.81
CA GLN A 127 25.07 -8.63 -1.12
C GLN A 127 25.48 -9.34 0.16
N VAL A 128 25.46 -10.67 0.15
CA VAL A 128 25.91 -11.49 1.27
C VAL A 128 27.44 -11.45 1.31
N ASP A 129 28.01 -11.05 2.46
CA ASP A 129 29.46 -11.05 2.70
C ASP A 129 29.91 -12.42 3.21
N ARG A 130 29.23 -12.93 4.25
CA ARG A 130 29.57 -14.19 4.92
C ARG A 130 28.40 -14.70 5.75
N ILE A 131 28.42 -16.00 5.98
CA ILE A 131 27.46 -16.71 6.84
C ILE A 131 28.24 -17.31 8.02
N ARG A 132 27.71 -17.17 9.22
CA ARG A 132 28.33 -17.64 10.46
C ARG A 132 27.32 -18.41 11.31
N LYS A 133 27.83 -19.26 12.20
CA LYS A 133 26.98 -19.90 13.21
C LYS A 133 26.42 -18.83 14.16
N LEU A 134 25.20 -19.06 14.64
CA LEU A 134 24.59 -18.23 15.69
C LEU A 134 25.42 -18.21 16.97
N GLY A 135 25.38 -17.07 17.66
CA GLY A 135 26.03 -16.87 18.95
C GLY A 135 27.43 -16.27 18.87
N LEU A 136 27.84 -15.81 17.68
CA LEU A 136 29.13 -15.14 17.48
C LEU A 136 29.01 -13.62 17.51
N THR A 137 27.81 -13.09 17.25
CA THR A 137 27.52 -11.66 17.31
C THR A 137 26.52 -11.39 18.44
N ASP A 138 26.95 -10.64 19.46
CA ASP A 138 26.14 -10.32 20.64
C ASP A 138 24.82 -9.63 20.24
N GLU A 139 24.87 -8.69 19.30
CA GLU A 139 23.69 -7.95 18.83
C GLU A 139 22.57 -8.86 18.28
N ILE A 140 22.94 -9.93 17.58
CA ILE A 140 21.97 -10.90 17.03
C ILE A 140 21.44 -11.79 18.16
N SER A 141 22.33 -12.22 19.05
CA SER A 141 22.00 -13.10 20.18
C SER A 141 21.05 -12.42 21.15
N ASP A 142 21.35 -11.17 21.54
CA ASP A 142 20.51 -10.32 22.38
C ASP A 142 19.15 -10.08 21.74
N PHE A 143 19.10 -9.78 20.45
CA PHE A 143 17.85 -9.61 19.72
C PHE A 143 17.00 -10.90 19.70
N LEU A 144 17.63 -12.07 19.46
CA LEU A 144 16.92 -13.35 19.47
C LEU A 144 16.41 -13.70 20.87
N LEU A 145 17.15 -13.34 21.93
CA LEU A 145 16.73 -13.48 23.32
C LEU A 145 15.53 -12.57 23.62
N GLU A 146 15.62 -11.28 23.31
CA GLU A 146 14.54 -10.30 23.48
C GLU A 146 13.26 -10.71 22.72
N SER A 147 13.41 -11.27 21.51
CA SER A 147 12.28 -11.72 20.69
C SER A 147 11.72 -13.10 21.06
N GLY A 148 12.30 -13.76 22.08
CA GLY A 148 11.92 -15.09 22.54
C GLY A 148 12.17 -16.18 21.49
N LEU A 149 13.02 -15.92 20.50
CA LEU A 149 13.37 -16.86 19.43
C LEU A 149 14.66 -17.64 19.72
N TRP A 150 15.51 -17.16 20.63
CA TRP A 150 16.78 -17.79 20.94
C TRP A 150 16.64 -19.26 21.34
N GLN A 151 15.68 -19.56 22.21
CA GLN A 151 15.38 -20.93 22.65
C GLN A 151 14.92 -21.85 21.50
N PHE A 152 14.43 -21.26 20.41
CA PHE A 152 13.98 -21.97 19.21
C PHE A 152 15.00 -21.90 18.07
N ALA A 153 16.14 -21.24 18.26
CA ALA A 153 17.18 -21.19 17.26
C ALA A 153 17.68 -22.62 16.98
N ASP A 154 17.47 -23.09 15.75
CA ASP A 154 17.99 -24.36 15.27
C ASP A 154 19.31 -24.14 14.50
N SER A 155 19.99 -25.24 14.20
CA SER A 155 21.06 -25.37 13.22
C SER A 155 20.80 -24.69 11.87
N ASN A 156 19.54 -24.54 11.46
CA ASN A 156 19.15 -23.89 10.20
C ASN A 156 19.13 -22.35 10.29
N LEU A 157 19.06 -21.79 11.50
CA LEU A 157 19.16 -20.35 11.69
C LEU A 157 20.63 -19.97 11.84
N VAL A 158 21.09 -18.98 11.07
CA VAL A 158 22.50 -18.59 11.00
C VAL A 158 22.65 -17.08 11.10
N GLU A 159 23.86 -16.58 11.33
CA GLU A 159 24.16 -15.15 11.22
C GLU A 159 24.53 -14.82 9.78
N VAL A 160 23.71 -14.00 9.13
CA VAL A 160 23.98 -13.51 7.77
C VAL A 160 24.54 -12.11 7.88
N HIS A 161 25.80 -11.96 7.47
CA HIS A 161 26.41 -10.65 7.29
C HIS A 161 26.26 -10.25 5.83
N TYR A 162 25.70 -9.06 5.61
CA TYR A 162 25.42 -8.54 4.28
C TYR A 162 25.70 -7.05 4.23
N TYR A 163 25.96 -6.52 3.04
CA TYR A 163 26.22 -5.10 2.84
C TYR A 163 25.48 -4.56 1.63
N PHE A 164 25.35 -3.25 1.57
CA PHE A 164 25.08 -2.57 0.30
C PHE A 164 26.03 -1.38 0.13
N ILE A 165 26.21 -0.98 -1.12
CA ILE A 165 26.98 0.21 -1.48
C ILE A 165 25.99 1.34 -1.71
N ASP A 166 26.12 2.42 -0.93
CA ASP A 166 25.24 3.58 -1.07
C ASP A 166 25.53 4.38 -2.36
N GLN A 167 24.70 5.39 -2.64
CA GLN A 167 24.85 6.21 -3.85
C GLN A 167 26.17 7.00 -3.90
N LYS A 168 26.86 7.13 -2.76
CA LYS A 168 28.16 7.81 -2.63
C LYS A 168 29.33 6.81 -2.71
N GLY A 169 29.07 5.53 -3.00
CA GLY A 169 30.08 4.49 -3.05
C GLY A 169 30.50 3.96 -1.67
N LYS A 170 29.83 4.37 -0.58
CA LYS A 170 30.19 3.91 0.77
C LYS A 170 29.52 2.57 1.05
N ARG A 171 30.33 1.57 1.42
CA ARG A 171 29.87 0.27 1.92
C ARG A 171 29.23 0.45 3.29
N ARG A 172 28.06 -0.15 3.47
CA ARG A 172 27.37 -0.28 4.76
C ARG A 172 27.13 -1.74 5.05
N ASP A 173 27.75 -2.22 6.11
CA ASP A 173 27.65 -3.60 6.58
C ASP A 173 26.53 -3.74 7.62
N PHE A 174 25.88 -4.88 7.59
CA PHE A 174 24.77 -5.27 8.45
C PHE A 174 24.92 -6.74 8.82
N CYS A 175 24.25 -7.13 9.89
CA CYS A 175 24.14 -8.52 10.31
C CYS A 175 22.72 -8.78 10.82
N ALA A 176 22.23 -10.00 10.61
CA ALA A 176 20.90 -10.42 11.04
C ALA A 176 20.85 -11.94 11.22
N ALA A 177 19.86 -12.42 11.96
CA ALA A 177 19.51 -13.84 11.95
C ALA A 177 18.91 -14.16 10.57
N GLY A 178 19.42 -15.16 9.88
CA GLY A 178 19.00 -15.55 8.55
C GLY A 178 18.50 -16.98 8.49
N TRP A 179 17.42 -17.18 7.75
CA TRP A 179 16.84 -18.47 7.44
C TRP A 179 16.96 -18.76 5.93
N PRO A 180 17.46 -19.93 5.52
CA PRO A 180 17.71 -20.22 4.12
C PRO A 180 16.40 -20.49 3.36
N ASN A 181 16.36 -20.08 2.09
CA ASN A 181 15.28 -20.43 1.17
C ASN A 181 15.79 -21.32 0.02
N GLU A 182 14.86 -21.94 -0.71
CA GLU A 182 15.16 -22.90 -1.79
C GLU A 182 15.88 -22.30 -3.01
N ASN A 183 15.83 -20.98 -3.17
CA ASN A 183 16.47 -20.28 -4.28
C ASN A 183 17.88 -19.79 -3.92
N GLY A 184 18.39 -20.13 -2.73
CA GLY A 184 19.71 -19.70 -2.25
C GLY A 184 19.73 -18.29 -1.67
N GLY A 185 18.56 -17.69 -1.42
CA GLY A 185 18.42 -16.46 -0.66
C GLY A 185 18.22 -16.72 0.84
N TRP A 186 18.19 -15.63 1.61
CA TRP A 186 18.08 -15.64 3.06
C TRP A 186 16.96 -14.73 3.53
N GLU A 187 16.00 -15.29 4.25
CA GLU A 187 15.04 -14.49 5.01
C GLU A 187 15.72 -14.00 6.29
N VAL A 188 15.98 -12.70 6.36
CA VAL A 188 16.69 -12.07 7.47
C VAL A 188 15.75 -11.38 8.44
N TYR A 189 16.06 -11.51 9.73
CA TYR A 189 15.33 -10.91 10.83
C TYR A 189 16.27 -10.27 11.85
N ALA A 190 16.05 -8.99 12.12
CA ALA A 190 16.76 -8.17 13.09
C ALA A 190 15.81 -7.15 13.75
N LYS A 191 16.29 -6.46 14.80
CA LYS A 191 15.51 -5.59 15.71
C LYS A 191 14.56 -4.59 15.06
N ASN A 192 14.80 -4.16 13.83
CA ASN A 192 13.89 -3.31 13.04
C ASN A 192 13.91 -3.65 11.54
N PHE A 193 14.27 -4.87 11.19
CA PHE A 193 14.44 -5.25 9.79
C PHE A 193 13.97 -6.69 9.57
N LYS A 194 12.97 -6.85 8.70
CA LYS A 194 12.58 -8.14 8.14
C LYS A 194 12.62 -8.04 6.63
N SER A 195 13.40 -8.88 5.97
CA SER A 195 13.45 -8.89 4.51
C SER A 195 14.06 -10.18 3.98
N CYS A 196 14.15 -10.29 2.66
CA CYS A 196 14.94 -11.32 2.00
C CYS A 196 16.20 -10.70 1.39
N ILE A 197 17.35 -11.31 1.63
CA ILE A 197 18.62 -11.01 0.97
C ILE A 197 18.86 -12.07 -0.11
N GLY A 198 19.06 -11.64 -1.35
CA GLY A 198 19.14 -12.53 -2.50
C GLY A 198 17.76 -12.88 -3.08
N PRO A 199 17.67 -13.95 -3.89
CA PRO A 199 16.42 -14.35 -4.54
C PRO A 199 15.41 -14.83 -3.50
N LYS A 200 14.18 -14.30 -3.56
CA LYS A 200 13.07 -14.76 -2.70
C LYS A 200 12.66 -16.18 -3.07
N GLY A 201 12.29 -16.97 -2.08
CA GLY A 201 11.78 -18.33 -2.27
C GLY A 201 11.10 -18.87 -1.02
N MET A 202 10.43 -20.01 -1.18
CA MET A 202 9.92 -20.78 -0.04
C MET A 202 11.06 -21.52 0.66
N SER A 203 10.82 -21.98 1.88
CA SER A 203 11.74 -22.89 2.58
C SER A 203 11.05 -24.23 2.79
N ILE A 204 11.69 -25.33 2.40
CA ILE A 204 11.08 -26.67 2.52
C ILE A 204 12.06 -27.61 3.22
N PHE A 205 11.57 -28.31 4.23
CA PHE A 205 12.28 -29.36 4.94
C PHE A 205 11.51 -30.66 4.81
N HIS A 206 12.14 -31.65 4.19
CA HIS A 206 11.52 -32.95 3.93
C HIS A 206 11.77 -33.90 5.10
N ALA A 207 10.70 -34.31 5.78
CA ALA A 207 10.74 -35.32 6.84
C ALA A 207 9.76 -36.48 6.58
N SER A 208 8.67 -36.22 5.87
CA SER A 208 7.63 -37.21 5.53
C SER A 208 7.07 -36.94 4.14
N THR A 209 6.65 -38.00 3.44
CA THR A 209 5.95 -37.88 2.14
C THR A 209 4.43 -37.86 2.30
N ARG A 210 3.91 -38.14 3.49
CA ARG A 210 2.46 -38.23 3.76
C ARG A 210 1.90 -36.98 4.40
N SER A 211 2.66 -36.36 5.30
CA SER A 211 2.21 -35.22 6.09
C SER A 211 3.09 -34.00 5.86
N ILE A 212 2.45 -32.83 5.73
CA ILE A 212 3.13 -31.55 5.58
C ILE A 212 2.43 -30.44 6.37
N ILE A 213 3.25 -29.58 6.96
CA ILE A 213 2.82 -28.43 7.73
C ILE A 213 3.30 -27.14 7.05
N ILE A 214 2.39 -26.20 6.86
CA ILE A 214 2.62 -24.92 6.20
C ILE A 214 2.63 -23.79 7.25
N PHE A 215 3.60 -22.89 7.12
CA PHE A 215 3.70 -21.65 7.90
C PHE A 215 3.86 -20.43 6.98
N GLN A 216 3.37 -19.26 7.40
CA GLN A 216 3.51 -18.01 6.64
C GLN A 216 4.94 -17.45 6.69
N GLU A 217 5.56 -17.45 7.87
CA GLU A 217 6.95 -17.03 8.09
C GLU A 217 7.74 -18.07 8.88
N PHE A 218 9.07 -18.06 8.74
CA PHE A 218 9.94 -18.99 9.47
C PHE A 218 9.86 -18.76 10.98
N THR A 219 9.58 -17.53 11.43
CA THR A 219 9.42 -17.22 12.86
C THR A 219 8.21 -17.91 13.48
N ASP A 220 7.13 -18.12 12.71
CA ASP A 220 5.97 -18.89 13.17
C ASP A 220 6.34 -20.36 13.33
N TYR A 221 7.10 -20.91 12.38
CA TYR A 221 7.61 -22.27 12.46
C TYR A 221 8.47 -22.44 13.72
N LEU A 222 9.47 -21.59 13.93
CA LEU A 222 10.38 -21.70 15.08
C LEU A 222 9.62 -21.71 16.42
N LYS A 223 8.67 -20.80 16.61
CA LYS A 223 7.89 -20.69 17.86
C LYS A 223 6.98 -21.88 18.14
N ASN A 224 6.60 -22.64 17.10
CA ASN A 224 5.64 -23.73 17.22
C ASN A 224 6.27 -25.12 17.02
N ARG A 225 7.54 -25.22 16.60
CA ARG A 225 8.18 -26.49 16.24
C ARG A 225 8.08 -27.57 17.32
N ASP A 226 8.26 -27.20 18.59
CA ASP A 226 8.34 -28.14 19.72
C ASP A 226 6.95 -28.57 20.23
N LYS A 227 5.91 -27.80 19.90
CA LYS A 227 4.52 -28.04 20.34
C LYS A 227 3.73 -28.87 19.35
N LEU A 228 4.24 -29.00 18.13
CA LEU A 228 3.57 -29.62 17.01
C LEU A 228 4.24 -30.97 16.74
N HIS A 229 3.49 -31.94 16.22
CA HIS A 229 4.07 -33.15 15.60
C HIS A 229 4.89 -32.83 14.32
N ALA A 230 5.45 -31.63 14.23
CA ALA A 230 6.26 -31.11 13.14
C ALA A 230 7.57 -31.87 12.97
N LEU A 231 8.06 -32.56 14.01
CA LEU A 231 9.26 -33.41 13.91
C LEU A 231 9.08 -34.57 12.93
N TYR A 232 7.85 -35.04 12.70
CA TYR A 232 7.55 -36.16 11.81
C TYR A 232 6.88 -35.74 10.49
N SER A 233 6.59 -34.46 10.32
CA SER A 233 5.94 -33.93 9.12
C SER A 233 6.94 -33.09 8.32
N SER A 234 6.81 -33.11 6.99
CA SER A 234 7.54 -32.13 6.18
C SER A 234 7.06 -30.72 6.52
N ILE A 235 7.94 -29.74 6.39
CA ILE A 235 7.65 -28.34 6.71
C ILE A 235 7.81 -27.52 5.44
N LEU A 236 6.83 -26.65 5.17
CA LEU A 236 6.90 -25.63 4.14
C LEU A 236 6.67 -24.27 4.77
N VAL A 237 7.60 -23.36 4.55
CA VAL A 237 7.48 -21.96 4.96
C VAL A 237 7.31 -21.11 3.72
N LEU A 238 6.22 -20.35 3.65
CA LEU A 238 5.86 -19.53 2.49
C LEU A 238 6.85 -18.38 2.28
N ASN A 239 7.24 -17.68 3.35
CA ASN A 239 8.05 -16.45 3.35
C ASN A 239 7.40 -15.23 2.64
N SER A 240 6.45 -15.44 1.73
CA SER A 240 5.71 -14.39 1.06
C SER A 240 4.32 -14.87 0.62
N PRO A 241 3.29 -14.01 0.68
CA PRO A 241 1.94 -14.36 0.20
C PRO A 241 1.91 -14.70 -1.29
N ASN A 242 2.84 -14.15 -2.08
CA ASN A 242 2.93 -14.42 -3.51
C ASN A 242 3.23 -15.88 -3.84
N PHE A 243 3.77 -16.65 -2.88
CA PHE A 243 4.08 -18.06 -3.07
C PHE A 243 2.92 -19.00 -2.73
N LEU A 244 1.78 -18.49 -2.23
CA LEU A 244 0.64 -19.31 -1.83
C LEU A 244 0.21 -20.27 -2.94
N THR A 245 -0.08 -19.75 -4.15
CA THR A 245 -0.55 -20.59 -5.25
C THR A 245 0.45 -21.69 -5.62
N ALA A 246 1.75 -21.37 -5.62
CA ALA A 246 2.81 -22.34 -5.90
C ALA A 246 2.92 -23.40 -4.79
N ALA A 247 2.79 -22.99 -3.53
CA ALA A 247 2.80 -23.89 -2.38
C ALA A 247 1.64 -24.88 -2.43
N LEU A 248 0.42 -24.41 -2.71
CA LEU A 248 -0.78 -25.26 -2.80
C LEU A 248 -0.62 -26.36 -3.87
N ASN A 249 -0.01 -26.02 -5.01
CA ASN A 249 0.28 -27.00 -6.05
C ASN A 249 1.30 -28.06 -5.60
N ARG A 250 2.31 -27.67 -4.82
CA ARG A 250 3.35 -28.60 -4.33
C ARG A 250 2.85 -29.56 -3.26
N VAL A 251 1.96 -29.09 -2.39
CA VAL A 251 1.45 -29.90 -1.27
C VAL A 251 0.26 -30.79 -1.65
N ARG A 252 -0.25 -30.68 -2.88
CA ARG A 252 -1.47 -31.39 -3.33
C ARG A 252 -1.41 -32.91 -3.20
N ASN A 253 -0.22 -33.51 -3.28
CA ASN A 253 -0.03 -34.96 -3.21
C ASN A 253 0.15 -35.49 -1.78
N PHE A 254 0.19 -34.62 -0.77
CA PHE A 254 0.27 -35.03 0.62
C PHE A 254 -1.11 -35.47 1.11
N GLU A 255 -1.14 -36.56 1.86
CA GLU A 255 -2.36 -37.11 2.47
C GLU A 255 -2.89 -36.15 3.54
N GLU A 256 -1.99 -35.65 4.39
CA GLU A 256 -2.31 -34.74 5.49
C GLU A 256 -1.61 -33.39 5.30
N VAL A 257 -2.41 -32.33 5.09
CA VAL A 257 -1.91 -30.96 4.99
C VAL A 257 -2.45 -30.17 6.17
N THR A 258 -1.57 -29.52 6.92
CA THR A 258 -1.95 -28.60 8.00
C THR A 258 -1.38 -27.23 7.72
N PHE A 259 -2.21 -26.18 7.75
CA PHE A 259 -1.76 -24.81 7.55
C PHE A 259 -1.97 -23.99 8.82
N TYR A 260 -0.86 -23.62 9.46
CA TYR A 260 -0.87 -22.65 10.55
C TYR A 260 -0.95 -21.23 9.99
N PHE A 261 -2.06 -20.56 10.28
CA PHE A 261 -2.46 -19.34 9.61
C PHE A 261 -2.78 -18.22 10.59
N ASP A 262 -2.16 -17.05 10.40
CA ASP A 262 -2.51 -15.79 11.03
C ASP A 262 -3.38 -14.96 10.07
N GLU A 263 -4.68 -14.90 10.37
CA GLU A 263 -5.67 -14.18 9.56
C GLU A 263 -5.44 -12.67 9.53
N LYS A 264 -4.70 -12.11 10.51
CA LYS A 264 -4.47 -10.66 10.60
C LYS A 264 -3.23 -10.23 9.85
N ARG A 265 -2.48 -11.17 9.26
CA ARG A 265 -1.24 -10.85 8.57
C ARG A 265 -1.51 -10.16 7.24
N GLU A 266 -0.80 -9.07 7.00
CA GLU A 266 -0.91 -8.29 5.77
C GLU A 266 -0.58 -9.15 4.54
N GLY A 267 -1.37 -8.99 3.48
CA GLY A 267 -1.20 -9.70 2.22
C GLY A 267 -1.83 -11.09 2.17
N TYR A 268 -2.50 -11.54 3.24
CA TYR A 268 -3.11 -12.87 3.32
C TYR A 268 -4.65 -12.89 3.35
N ASN A 269 -5.33 -11.77 3.08
CA ASN A 269 -6.79 -11.61 3.21
C ASN A 269 -7.60 -12.74 2.53
N ASP A 270 -7.24 -13.13 1.32
CA ASP A 270 -7.98 -14.12 0.52
C ASP A 270 -7.42 -15.56 0.64
N THR A 271 -6.42 -15.74 1.50
CA THR A 271 -5.66 -17.01 1.58
C THR A 271 -6.55 -18.16 2.03
N ARG A 272 -7.42 -17.92 3.00
CA ARG A 272 -8.32 -18.94 3.54
C ARG A 272 -9.24 -19.50 2.46
N ILE A 273 -9.89 -18.62 1.70
CA ILE A 273 -10.77 -18.99 0.60
C ILE A 273 -9.98 -19.79 -0.45
N CYS A 274 -8.79 -19.30 -0.85
CA CYS A 274 -7.97 -19.98 -1.84
C CYS A 274 -7.52 -21.39 -1.40
N VAL A 275 -7.21 -21.58 -0.12
CA VAL A 275 -6.83 -22.89 0.44
C VAL A 275 -8.04 -23.83 0.46
N GLU A 276 -9.18 -23.37 0.96
CA GLU A 276 -10.41 -24.17 1.04
C GLU A 276 -10.92 -24.61 -0.35
N GLU A 277 -10.76 -23.77 -1.37
CA GLU A 277 -11.10 -24.09 -2.77
C GLU A 277 -10.15 -25.13 -3.41
N LYS A 278 -8.84 -25.03 -3.14
CA LYS A 278 -7.82 -25.83 -3.85
C LYS A 278 -7.36 -27.08 -3.13
N LEU A 279 -7.51 -27.14 -1.80
CA LEU A 279 -7.05 -28.25 -0.96
C LEU A 279 -8.12 -28.62 0.07
N SER A 280 -9.03 -29.51 -0.32
CA SER A 280 -10.10 -29.99 0.55
C SER A 280 -9.60 -30.80 1.76
N ASN A 281 -8.40 -31.37 1.70
CA ASN A 281 -7.76 -32.10 2.80
C ASN A 281 -6.90 -31.22 3.72
N CYS A 282 -6.86 -29.90 3.50
CA CYS A 282 -6.06 -28.98 4.30
C CYS A 282 -6.79 -28.56 5.58
N LYS A 283 -6.19 -28.84 6.74
CA LYS A 283 -6.65 -28.35 8.05
C LYS A 283 -6.03 -26.99 8.33
N ILE A 284 -6.84 -25.93 8.34
CA ILE A 284 -6.39 -24.59 8.71
C ILE A 284 -6.48 -24.43 10.24
N ILE A 285 -5.35 -24.11 10.87
CA ILE A 285 -5.25 -23.92 12.32
C ILE A 285 -4.82 -22.47 12.60
N PRO A 286 -5.57 -21.71 13.41
CA PRO A 286 -5.21 -20.34 13.72
C PRO A 286 -3.93 -20.27 14.56
N LEU A 287 -2.98 -19.45 14.14
CA LEU A 287 -1.80 -19.11 14.93
C LEU A 287 -2.20 -18.20 16.09
N LYS A 288 -2.19 -18.72 17.32
CA LYS A 288 -2.29 -17.88 18.52
C LYS A 288 -0.94 -17.20 18.74
N ILE A 289 -0.74 -16.03 18.13
CA ILE A 289 0.41 -15.19 18.44
C ILE A 289 0.15 -14.56 19.83
N PRO A 290 0.97 -14.81 20.85
CA PRO A 290 0.88 -14.05 22.09
C PRO A 290 1.12 -12.57 21.78
N LYS A 291 0.21 -11.71 22.25
CA LYS A 291 0.36 -10.25 22.17
C LYS A 291 1.61 -9.80 22.92
#